data_AF-A0AAW5EK84-F1
#
_entry.id   AF-A0AAW5EK84-F1
#
_cell.length_a   1.000
_cell.length_b   1.000
_cell.length_c   1.000
_cell.angle_alpha   90.00
_cell.angle_beta   90.00
_cell.angle_gamma   90.00
#
_symmetry.space_group_name_H-M   'P 1'
#
loop_
_entity.id
_entity.type
_entity.pdbx_description
1 polymer ?
#
loop_
_entity_poly.entity_id
_entity_poly.type
_entity_poly.pdbx_seq_one_letter_code
_entity_poly.pdbx_strand_id
1 'polypeptide(L)'
;FEGLVFASLIFSLPFMVNPLQSAFSSINQNLLDASYTLGKGKIYTLFRVILPNSKVGIFSACAMSFAHTIGEFGVVMMIGGHKKGETLVASIAIYDELEVLNYTLAHQYA
;
A
#
# COMPACT_ATOMS: atom_id res chain seq x y z
N PHE A 1 -10.84 16.11 2.49
CA PHE A 1 -10.31 14.82 2.98
C PHE A 1 -10.74 13.66 2.08
N GLU A 2 -12.03 13.46 1.81
CA GLU A 2 -12.49 12.33 0.95
C GLU A 2 -11.89 12.30 -0.46
N GLY A 3 -11.75 13.45 -1.14
CA GLY A 3 -11.10 13.51 -2.44
C GLY A 3 -9.62 13.10 -2.44
N LEU A 4 -8.94 13.32 -1.31
CA LEU A 4 -7.56 12.88 -1.10
C LEU A 4 -7.51 11.36 -0.90
N VAL A 5 -8.43 10.81 -0.10
CA VAL A 5 -8.55 9.35 0.08
C VAL A 5 -8.81 8.66 -1.26
N PHE A 6 -9.69 9.22 -2.09
CA PHE A 6 -10.02 8.65 -3.40
C PHE A 6 -8.84 8.73 -4.39
N ALA A 7 -8.14 9.87 -4.43
CA ALA A 7 -6.95 10.04 -5.27
C ALA A 7 -5.81 9.10 -4.83
N SER A 8 -5.56 8.99 -3.52
CA SER A 8 -4.56 8.07 -2.96
C SER A 8 -4.89 6.61 -3.26
N LEU A 9 -6.17 6.22 -3.20
CA LEU A 9 -6.61 4.87 -3.56
C LEU A 9 -6.28 4.53 -5.02
N ILE A 10 -6.59 5.43 -5.96
CA ILE A 10 -6.32 5.21 -7.39
C ILE A 10 -4.82 5.16 -7.65
N PHE A 11 -4.04 6.04 -7.02
CA PHE A 11 -2.60 6.09 -7.21
C PHE A 11 -1.87 4.90 -6.59
N SER A 12 -2.28 4.45 -5.40
CA SER A 12 -1.68 3.30 -4.70
C SER A 12 -2.07 1.94 -5.30
N LEU A 13 -3.18 1.87 -6.05
CA LEU A 13 -3.70 0.64 -6.66
C LEU A 13 -2.67 -0.15 -7.51
N PRO A 14 -1.96 0.45 -8.48
CA PRO A 14 -0.95 -0.26 -9.27
C PRO A 14 0.22 -0.82 -8.44
N PHE A 15 0.57 -0.14 -7.34
CA PHE A 15 1.66 -0.58 -6.45
C PHE A 15 1.27 -1.79 -5.62
N MET A 16 -0.03 -1.97 -5.35
CA MET A 16 -0.55 -3.17 -4.68
C MET A 16 -0.79 -4.33 -5.67
N VAL A 17 -1.28 -4.05 -6.88
CA VAL A 17 -1.67 -5.07 -7.87
C VAL A 17 -0.47 -5.86 -8.40
N ASN A 18 0.65 -5.20 -8.71
CA ASN A 18 1.84 -5.88 -9.25
C ASN A 18 2.39 -6.99 -8.32
N PRO A 19 2.67 -6.71 -7.02
CA PRO A 19 3.16 -7.75 -6.12
C PRO A 19 2.09 -8.81 -5.80
N LEU A 20 0.80 -8.45 -5.75
CA LEU A 20 -0.29 -9.44 -5.63
C LEU A 20 -0.34 -10.39 -6.83
N GLN A 21 -0.23 -9.86 -8.05
CA GLN A 21 -0.23 -10.68 -9.26
C GLN A 21 0.98 -11.61 -9.29
N SER A 22 2.17 -11.12 -8.90
CA SER A 22 3.36 -11.97 -8.76
C SER A 22 3.17 -13.07 -7.70
N ALA A 23 2.55 -12.74 -6.57
CA ALA A 23 2.23 -13.68 -5.49
C ALA A 23 1.21 -14.77 -5.88
N PHE A 24 0.31 -14.48 -6.81
CA PHE A 24 -0.63 -15.47 -7.33
C PHE A 24 -0.03 -16.28 -8.49
N SER A 25 0.80 -15.67 -9.33
CA SER A 25 1.49 -16.38 -10.42
C SER A 25 2.57 -17.35 -9.91
N SER A 26 3.09 -17.15 -8.70
CA SER A 26 4.04 -18.09 -8.07
C SER A 26 3.38 -19.35 -7.50
N ILE A 27 2.05 -19.43 -7.49
CA ILE A 27 1.33 -20.62 -7.02
C ILE A 27 1.49 -21.75 -8.02
N ASN A 28 1.84 -22.94 -7.53
CA ASN A 28 1.92 -24.14 -8.34
C ASN A 28 0.54 -24.54 -8.90
N GLN A 29 0.41 -24.60 -10.22
CA GLN A 29 -0.82 -25.01 -10.91
C GLN A 29 -1.29 -26.42 -10.50
N ASN A 30 -0.38 -27.32 -10.15
CA ASN A 30 -0.72 -28.67 -9.68
C ASN A 30 -1.61 -28.64 -8.41
N LEU A 31 -1.46 -27.62 -7.56
CA LEU A 31 -2.30 -27.47 -6.36
C LEU A 31 -3.74 -27.04 -6.72
N LEU A 32 -3.88 -26.24 -7.78
CA LEU A 32 -5.19 -25.84 -8.30
C LEU A 32 -5.90 -27.04 -8.93
N ASP A 33 -5.19 -27.79 -9.78
CA ASP A 33 -5.71 -28.96 -10.47
C ASP A 33 -6.09 -30.08 -9.50
N ALA A 34 -5.29 -30.29 -8.44
CA ALA A 34 -5.62 -31.25 -7.38
C ALA A 34 -6.93 -30.86 -6.64
N SER A 35 -7.13 -29.57 -6.38
CA SER A 35 -8.36 -29.08 -5.73
C SER A 35 -9.60 -29.31 -6.61
N TYR A 36 -9.48 -29.04 -7.92
CA TYR A 36 -10.56 -29.29 -8.87
C TYR A 36 -10.83 -30.79 -9.08
N THR A 37 -9.79 -31.61 -9.10
CA THR A 37 -9.90 -33.08 -9.19
C THR A 37 -10.62 -33.67 -7.97
N LEU A 38 -10.46 -33.05 -6.80
CA LEU A 38 -11.21 -33.39 -5.57
C LEU A 38 -12.66 -32.86 -5.57
N GLY A 39 -13.14 -32.31 -6.68
CA GLY A 39 -14.50 -31.78 -6.84
C GLY A 39 -14.76 -30.48 -6.07
N LYS A 40 -13.71 -29.76 -5.64
CA LYS A 40 -13.87 -28.50 -4.89
C LYS A 40 -14.09 -27.33 -5.84
N GLY A 41 -15.02 -26.45 -5.47
CA GLY A 41 -15.35 -25.25 -6.23
C GLY A 41 -14.32 -24.12 -6.07
N LYS A 42 -14.41 -23.10 -6.93
CA LYS A 42 -13.48 -21.95 -6.99
C LYS A 42 -13.30 -21.23 -5.65
N ILE A 43 -14.38 -21.03 -4.89
CA ILE A 43 -14.34 -20.35 -3.59
C ILE A 43 -13.52 -21.16 -2.57
N TYR A 44 -13.70 -22.49 -2.56
CA TYR A 44 -12.93 -23.36 -1.66
C TYR A 44 -11.44 -23.32 -2.01
N THR A 45 -11.11 -23.43 -3.29
CA THR A 45 -9.72 -23.36 -3.78
C THR A 45 -9.09 -22.00 -3.44
N LEU A 46 -9.86 -20.90 -3.55
CA LEU A 46 -9.38 -19.57 -3.20
C LEU A 46 -8.97 -19.48 -1.72
N PHE A 47 -9.88 -19.80 -0.80
CA PHE A 47 -9.62 -19.64 0.63
C PHE A 47 -8.66 -20.68 1.21
N ARG A 48 -8.64 -21.89 0.65
CA ARG A 48 -7.94 -23.05 1.26
C ARG A 48 -6.67 -23.48 0.53
N VAL A 49 -6.47 -23.03 -0.72
CA VAL A 49 -5.26 -23.32 -1.51
C VAL A 49 -4.54 -22.02 -1.84
N ILE A 50 -5.19 -21.07 -2.51
CA ILE A 50 -4.54 -19.85 -2.98
C ILE A 50 -4.11 -18.96 -1.80
N LEU A 51 -5.03 -18.62 -0.90
CA LEU A 51 -4.79 -17.70 0.22
C LEU A 51 -3.63 -18.15 1.15
N PRO A 52 -3.57 -19.41 1.64
CA PRO A 52 -2.47 -19.84 2.51
C PRO A 52 -1.13 -19.99 1.78
N ASN A 53 -1.12 -20.33 0.49
CA ASN A 53 0.12 -20.43 -0.29
C ASN A 53 0.67 -19.05 -0.67
N SER A 54 -0.20 -18.07 -0.93
CA SER A 54 0.21 -16.69 -1.24
C SER A 54 0.42 -15.80 -0.01
N LYS A 55 0.30 -16.32 1.22
CA LYS A 55 0.42 -15.51 2.45
C LYS A 55 1.71 -14.68 2.51
N VAL A 56 2.83 -15.24 2.04
CA VAL A 56 4.13 -14.56 2.02
C VAL A 56 4.11 -13.44 0.98
N GLY A 57 3.59 -13.71 -0.21
CA GLY A 57 3.47 -12.70 -1.26
C GLY A 57 2.47 -11.59 -0.95
N ILE A 58 1.37 -11.90 -0.25
CA ILE A 58 0.43 -10.91 0.28
C ILE A 58 1.13 -10.03 1.32
N PHE A 59 1.90 -10.62 2.24
CA PHE A 59 2.66 -9.85 3.22
C PHE A 59 3.69 -8.92 2.56
N SER A 60 4.42 -9.40 1.55
CA SER A 60 5.34 -8.58 0.77
C SER A 60 4.62 -7.47 0.00
N ALA A 61 3.46 -7.76 -0.59
CA ALA A 61 2.63 -6.75 -1.27
C ALA A 61 2.15 -5.67 -0.29
N CYS A 62 1.68 -6.05 0.90
CA CYS A 62 1.29 -5.13 1.95
C CYS A 62 2.47 -4.27 2.41
N ALA A 63 3.62 -4.88 2.69
CA ALA A 63 4.82 -4.16 3.11
C ALA A 63 5.30 -3.15 2.06
N MET A 64 5.29 -3.55 0.78
CA MET A 64 5.68 -2.69 -0.33
C MET A 64 4.69 -1.55 -0.54
N SER A 65 3.39 -1.82 -0.49
CA SER A 65 2.35 -0.80 -0.57
C SER A 65 2.44 0.17 0.61
N PHE A 66 2.67 -0.32 1.83
CA PHE A 66 2.82 0.51 3.03
C PHE A 66 4.05 1.41 2.96
N ALA A 67 5.21 0.86 2.59
CA ALA A 67 6.43 1.63 2.38
C ALA A 67 6.25 2.70 1.29
N HIS A 68 5.52 2.36 0.22
CA HIS A 68 5.21 3.31 -0.84
C HIS A 68 4.29 4.44 -0.37
N THR A 69 3.21 4.13 0.36
CA THR A 69 2.29 5.14 0.90
C THR A 69 2.98 6.05 1.94
N ILE A 70 3.93 5.55 2.74
CA ILE A 70 4.75 6.40 3.62
C ILE A 70 5.65 7.35 2.80
N GLY A 71 6.22 6.85 1.70
CA GLY A 71 7.06 7.64 0.79
C GLY A 71 6.27 8.62 -0.10
N GLU A 72 4.97 8.44 -0.24
CA GLU A 72 4.07 9.33 -0.98
C GLU A 72 3.79 10.63 -0.22
N PHE A 73 4.79 11.51 -0.24
CA PHE A 73 4.68 12.87 0.26
C PHE A 73 4.02 13.83 -0.75
N GLY A 74 4.26 13.60 -2.05
CA GLY A 74 3.91 14.54 -3.12
C GLY A 74 2.40 14.68 -3.36
N VAL A 75 1.66 13.57 -3.42
CA VAL A 75 0.21 13.60 -3.72
C VAL A 75 -0.59 14.25 -2.59
N VAL A 76 -0.17 14.04 -1.33
CA VAL A 76 -0.82 14.66 -0.17
C VAL A 76 -0.58 16.17 -0.13
N MET A 77 0.62 16.63 -0.50
CA MET A 77 0.91 18.07 -0.62
C MET A 77 0.12 18.70 -1.79
N MET A 78 0.08 18.05 -2.95
CA MET A 78 -0.55 18.59 -4.15
C MET A 78 -2.08 18.69 -4.05
N ILE A 79 -2.73 17.77 -3.31
CA ILE A 79 -4.20 17.67 -3.25
C ILE A 79 -4.76 18.07 -1.88
N GLY A 80 -4.02 17.84 -0.79
CA GLY A 80 -4.50 18.01 0.59
C GLY A 80 -4.52 19.45 1.10
N GLY A 81 -3.73 20.33 0.48
CA GLY A 81 -3.60 21.73 0.86
C GLY A 81 -2.96 21.95 2.24
N HIS A 82 -2.58 23.20 2.53
CA HIS A 82 -1.92 23.59 3.78
C HIS A 82 -2.92 24.08 4.82
N LYS A 83 -3.67 23.17 5.47
CA LYS A 83 -4.55 23.49 6.60
C LYS A 83 -3.93 23.00 7.91
N LYS A 84 -3.40 23.94 8.69
CA LYS A 84 -2.78 23.71 10.00
C LYS A 84 -3.79 23.02 10.94
N GLY A 85 -3.54 21.76 11.29
CA GLY A 85 -4.32 20.98 12.27
C GLY A 85 -5.31 19.94 11.72
N GLU A 86 -5.66 19.94 10.42
CA GLU A 86 -6.62 18.97 9.84
C GLU A 86 -6.02 18.01 8.81
N THR A 87 -5.06 18.49 7.99
CA THR A 87 -4.46 17.70 6.89
C THR A 87 -2.93 17.72 6.89
N LEU A 88 -2.33 18.19 8.00
CA LEU A 88 -0.89 18.35 8.12
C LEU A 88 -0.22 16.98 8.38
N VAL A 89 0.45 16.44 7.37
CA VAL A 89 1.28 15.23 7.51
C VAL A 89 2.66 15.61 8.05
N ALA A 90 3.29 14.76 8.86
CA ALA A 90 4.58 15.03 9.50
C ALA A 90 5.67 15.49 8.50
N SER A 91 5.68 14.93 7.29
CA SER A 91 6.60 15.31 6.23
C SER A 91 6.37 16.74 5.69
N ILE A 92 5.14 17.28 5.77
CA ILE A 92 4.85 18.68 5.40
C ILE A 92 5.39 19.60 6.48
N ALA A 93 5.22 19.25 7.75
CA ALA A 93 5.75 20.03 8.87
C ALA A 93 7.27 20.17 8.81
N ILE A 94 7.99 19.11 8.42
CA ILE A 94 9.44 19.15 8.23
C ILE A 94 9.82 20.07 7.05
N TYR A 95 9.08 20.03 5.94
CA TYR A 95 9.35 20.88 4.78
C TYR A 95 9.08 22.37 5.06
N ASP A 96 7.97 22.69 5.74
CA ASP A 96 7.61 24.05 6.16
C ASP A 96 8.71 24.63 7.09
N GLU A 97 9.18 23.87 8.08
CA GLU A 97 10.25 24.32 8.99
C GLU A 97 11.61 24.47 8.29
N LEU A 98 11.89 23.68 7.25
CA LEU A 98 13.07 23.85 6.40
C LEU A 98 12.98 25.11 5.54
N GLU A 99 11.80 25.43 5.00
CA GLU A 99 11.57 26.62 4.18
C GLU A 99 11.66 27.92 5.01
N VAL A 100 11.34 27.83 6.32
CA VAL A 100 11.53 28.90 7.31
C VAL A 100 12.98 28.97 7.84
N LEU A 101 13.91 28.13 7.33
CA LEU A 101 15.32 28.04 7.74
C LEU A 101 15.53 27.72 9.23
N ASN A 102 14.54 27.11 9.89
CA ASN A 102 14.55 26.86 11.33
C ASN A 102 15.02 25.43 11.64
N TYR A 103 16.31 25.18 11.38
CA TYR A 103 16.95 23.85 11.46
C TYR A 103 16.82 23.16 12.83
N THR A 104 16.63 23.93 13.91
CA THR A 104 16.56 23.40 15.28
C THR A 104 15.26 22.63 15.55
N LEU A 105 14.14 23.04 14.95
CA LEU A 105 12.85 22.34 15.05
C LEU A 105 12.74 21.19 14.05
N ALA A 106 13.29 21.35 12.84
CA ALA A 106 13.27 20.30 11.80
C ALA A 106 13.92 18.99 12.27
N HIS A 107 14.98 19.05 13.10
CA HIS A 107 15.63 17.86 13.66
C HIS A 107 14.85 17.16 14.78
N GLN A 108 13.87 17.83 15.40
CA GLN A 108 13.03 17.18 16.42
C GLN A 108 11.89 16.34 15.83
N TYR A 109 11.54 16.57 14.56
CA TYR A 109 10.51 15.82 13.85
C TYR A 109 11.06 14.67 12.99
N ALA A 110 12.39 14.56 12.84
CA ALA A 110 13.09 13.50 12.13
C ALA A 110 13.34 12.28 13.03
#